data_AF-A0A9E3NAU8-F1
#
_entry.id   AF-A0A9E3NAU8-F1
#
_cell.length_a   1.000
_cell.length_b   1.000
_cell.length_c   1.000
_cell.angle_alpha   90.00
_cell.angle_beta   90.00
_cell.angle_gamma   90.00
#
_symmetry.space_group_name_H-M   'P 1'
#
loop_
_entity.id
_entity.type
_entity.pdbx_description
1 polymer ?
#
loop_
_entity_poly.entity_id
_entity_poly.type
_entity_poly.pdbx_seq_one_letter_code
_entity_poly.pdbx_strand_id
1 'polypeptide(L)'
;MLKKLRIGPKLLLAPGLVLVLLTLLSGAAYYGMVRQNASLENMVQVRAARLKAAADVSGDAEYAHANIYQLLAWINGSFAKARLDALIADITRKHAAIASDLAALAAVSDPAERKIVEASIVALAGYRKSVAETIEMAQVDQSIATNSMQKAEKE
;
A
#
# COMPACT_ATOMS: atom_id res chain seq x y z
N MET A 1 -20.51 -3.49 -62.38
CA MET A 1 -21.10 -2.14 -62.56
C MET A 1 -20.09 -0.99 -62.65
N LEU A 2 -18.77 -1.23 -62.71
CA LEU A 2 -17.75 -0.18 -62.85
C LEU A 2 -17.57 0.39 -64.29
N LYS A 3 -18.26 -0.14 -65.30
CA LYS A 3 -18.13 0.30 -66.71
C LYS A 3 -19.00 1.52 -67.08
N LYS A 4 -19.89 2.00 -66.22
CA LYS A 4 -20.86 3.10 -66.52
C LYS A 4 -20.58 4.45 -65.83
N LEU A 5 -19.48 4.60 -65.08
CA LEU A 5 -19.13 5.88 -64.44
C LEU A 5 -18.25 6.75 -65.36
N ARG A 6 -18.58 8.05 -65.46
CA ARG A 6 -17.76 9.08 -66.14
C ARG A 6 -16.32 9.07 -65.59
N ILE A 7 -15.34 9.45 -66.42
CA ILE A 7 -13.90 9.30 -66.12
C ILE A 7 -13.47 10.02 -64.82
N GLY A 8 -14.11 11.13 -64.46
CA GLY A 8 -13.82 11.90 -63.24
C GLY A 8 -14.00 11.11 -61.92
N PRO A 9 -15.20 10.57 -61.63
CA PRO A 9 -15.43 9.74 -60.45
C PRO A 9 -14.53 8.50 -60.33
N LYS A 10 -14.11 7.92 -61.46
CA LYS A 10 -13.19 6.78 -61.47
C LYS A 10 -11.79 7.13 -60.97
N LEU A 11 -11.32 8.33 -61.27
CA LEU A 11 -10.00 8.81 -60.87
C LEU A 11 -9.94 9.14 -59.36
N LEU A 12 -11.08 9.49 -58.77
CA LEU A 12 -11.21 9.86 -57.35
C LEU A 12 -11.53 8.69 -56.42
N LEU A 13 -11.83 7.49 -56.96
CA LEU A 13 -12.13 6.30 -56.15
C LEU A 13 -10.94 5.86 -55.28
N ALA A 14 -9.72 5.87 -55.84
CA ALA A 14 -8.53 5.48 -55.08
C ALA A 14 -8.18 6.49 -53.98
N PRO A 15 -8.12 7.82 -54.24
CA PRO A 15 -7.97 8.82 -53.18
C PRO A 15 -9.08 8.79 -52.13
N GLY A 16 -10.34 8.61 -52.56
CA GLY A 16 -11.49 8.54 -51.66
C GLY A 16 -11.44 7.33 -50.73
N LEU A 17 -11.05 6.16 -51.24
CA LEU A 17 -10.86 4.97 -50.42
C LEU A 17 -9.74 5.16 -49.40
N VAL A 18 -8.63 5.79 -49.78
CA VAL A 18 -7.53 6.11 -48.86
C VAL A 18 -8.02 7.04 -47.74
N LEU A 19 -8.81 8.07 -48.05
CA LEU A 19 -9.37 8.96 -47.03
C LEU A 19 -10.32 8.23 -46.05
N VAL A 20 -11.14 7.31 -46.55
CA VAL A 20 -12.01 6.47 -45.71
C VAL A 20 -11.19 5.56 -44.80
N LEU A 21 -10.12 4.94 -45.32
CA LEU A 21 -9.25 4.08 -44.51
C LEU A 21 -8.48 4.88 -43.45
N LEU A 22 -7.99 6.08 -43.80
CA LEU A 22 -7.29 6.96 -42.85
C LEU A 22 -8.19 7.50 -41.74
N THR A 23 -9.45 7.80 -42.06
CA THR A 23 -10.44 8.24 -41.07
C THR A 23 -10.84 7.11 -40.13
N LEU A 24 -11.06 5.90 -40.66
CA LEU A 24 -11.31 4.71 -39.84
C LEU A 24 -10.11 4.39 -38.92
N LEU A 25 -8.89 4.45 -39.46
CA LEU A 25 -7.67 4.22 -38.68
C LEU A 25 -7.49 5.28 -37.59
N SER A 26 -7.73 6.55 -37.90
CA SER A 26 -7.70 7.64 -36.90
C SER A 26 -8.73 7.43 -35.80
N GLY A 27 -9.96 7.02 -36.15
CA GLY A 27 -11.00 6.71 -35.18
C GLY A 27 -10.63 5.53 -34.27
N ALA A 28 -10.07 4.45 -34.83
CA ALA A 28 -9.59 3.31 -34.07
C ALA A 28 -8.40 3.66 -33.16
N ALA A 29 -7.46 4.48 -33.65
CA ALA A 29 -6.32 4.96 -32.89
C ALA A 29 -6.76 5.88 -31.73
N TYR A 30 -7.69 6.80 -31.98
CA TYR A 30 -8.27 7.67 -30.96
C TYR A 30 -8.97 6.84 -29.87
N TYR A 31 -9.80 5.88 -30.26
CA TYR A 31 -10.48 4.99 -29.32
C TYR A 31 -9.48 4.16 -28.50
N GLY A 32 -8.43 3.63 -29.14
CA GLY A 32 -7.35 2.92 -28.47
C GLY A 32 -6.62 3.79 -27.44
N MET A 33 -6.26 5.02 -27.81
CA MET A 33 -5.58 5.97 -26.92
C MET A 33 -6.45 6.38 -25.74
N VAL A 34 -7.74 6.65 -25.93
CA VAL A 34 -8.66 7.00 -24.83
C VAL A 34 -8.78 5.84 -23.82
N ARG A 35 -8.92 4.61 -24.32
CA ARG A 35 -9.01 3.42 -23.45
C ARG A 35 -7.68 3.11 -22.75
N GLN A 36 -6.55 3.35 -23.41
CA GLN A 36 -5.22 3.23 -22.80
C GLN A 36 -4.98 4.30 -21.73
N ASN A 37 -5.40 5.55 -21.98
CA ASN A 37 -5.27 6.65 -21.02
C ASN A 37 -6.06 6.37 -19.73
N ALA A 38 -7.31 5.89 -19.87
CA ALA A 38 -8.12 5.47 -18.71
C ALA A 38 -7.46 4.32 -17.91
N SER A 39 -6.75 3.41 -18.58
CA SER A 39 -5.99 2.34 -17.92
C SER A 39 -4.75 2.85 -17.18
N LEU A 40 -4.06 3.85 -17.73
CA LEU A 40 -2.89 4.48 -17.09
C LEU A 40 -3.30 5.29 -15.86
N GLU A 41 -4.40 6.03 -15.95
CA GLU A 41 -4.94 6.79 -14.83
C GLU A 41 -5.35 5.87 -13.68
N ASN A 42 -5.99 4.74 -13.98
CA ASN A 42 -6.31 3.72 -12.96
C ASN A 42 -5.04 3.10 -12.34
N MET A 43 -4.02 2.79 -13.15
CA MET A 43 -2.77 2.21 -12.66
C MET A 43 -1.98 3.17 -11.78
N VAL A 44 -1.85 4.44 -12.19
CA VAL A 44 -1.06 5.44 -11.48
C VAL A 44 -1.79 5.96 -10.25
N GLN A 45 -3.08 6.28 -10.34
CA GLN A 45 -3.81 6.89 -9.22
C GLN A 45 -4.16 5.85 -8.15
N VAL A 46 -4.49 4.63 -8.54
CA VAL A 46 -5.01 3.63 -7.60
C VAL A 46 -3.91 2.69 -7.13
N ARG A 47 -3.19 2.04 -8.04
CA ARG A 47 -2.17 1.05 -7.63
C ARG A 47 -0.92 1.69 -7.05
N ALA A 48 -0.42 2.80 -7.62
CA ALA A 48 0.75 3.46 -7.04
C ALA A 48 0.45 4.06 -5.67
N ALA A 49 -0.75 4.61 -5.46
CA ALA A 49 -1.19 5.10 -4.16
C ALA A 49 -1.29 3.99 -3.12
N ARG A 50 -1.86 2.82 -3.47
CA ARG A 50 -1.91 1.65 -2.57
C ARG A 50 -0.52 1.10 -2.24
N LEU A 51 0.37 1.01 -3.24
CA LEU A 51 1.76 0.57 -3.03
C LEU A 51 2.51 1.53 -2.10
N LYS A 52 2.34 2.84 -2.30
CA LYS A 52 2.92 3.85 -1.41
C LYS A 52 2.37 3.72 0.02
N ALA A 53 1.06 3.58 0.19
CA ALA A 53 0.45 3.41 1.50
C ALA A 53 0.96 2.15 2.22
N ALA A 54 1.09 1.03 1.49
CA ALA A 54 1.68 -0.18 2.03
C ALA A 54 3.15 -0.01 2.45
N ALA A 55 3.94 0.72 1.65
CA ALA A 55 5.34 1.02 1.97
C ALA A 55 5.47 1.95 3.19
N ASP A 56 4.63 2.98 3.27
CA ASP A 56 4.61 3.91 4.41
C ASP A 56 4.24 3.16 5.71
N VAL A 57 3.21 2.31 5.67
CA VAL A 57 2.83 1.43 6.80
C VAL A 57 3.96 0.50 7.23
N SER A 58 4.69 -0.09 6.27
CA SER A 58 5.84 -0.95 6.57
C SER A 58 6.96 -0.18 7.27
N GLY A 59 7.27 1.03 6.79
CA GLY A 59 8.30 1.89 7.41
C GLY A 59 7.92 2.32 8.82
N ASP A 60 6.66 2.67 9.05
CA ASP A 60 6.17 3.05 10.37
C ASP A 60 6.20 1.86 11.36
N ALA A 61 5.95 0.64 10.87
CA ALA A 61 6.08 -0.58 11.67
C ALA A 61 7.53 -0.83 12.09
N GLU A 62 8.50 -0.69 11.19
CA GLU A 62 9.93 -0.80 11.52
C GLU A 62 10.37 0.26 12.55
N TYR A 63 9.92 1.50 12.38
CA TYR A 63 10.18 2.57 13.35
C TYR A 63 9.56 2.29 14.71
N ALA A 64 8.33 1.75 14.76
CA ALA A 64 7.69 1.34 16.01
C ALA A 64 8.48 0.21 16.70
N HIS A 65 9.00 -0.75 15.92
CA HIS A 65 9.84 -1.84 16.40
C HIS A 65 11.13 -1.35 17.06
N ALA A 66 11.80 -0.35 16.46
CA ALA A 66 13.01 0.24 17.03
C ALA A 66 12.75 0.91 18.40
N ASN A 67 11.59 1.56 18.56
CA ASN A 67 11.23 2.21 19.83
C ASN A 67 11.03 1.21 20.98
N ILE A 68 10.64 -0.04 20.67
CA ILE A 68 10.48 -1.09 21.68
C ILE A 68 11.84 -1.56 22.20
N TYR A 69 12.84 -1.73 21.33
CA TYR A 69 14.21 -2.02 21.76
C TYR A 69 14.81 -0.87 22.56
N GLN A 70 14.54 0.37 22.16
CA GLN A 70 14.91 1.55 22.94
C GLN A 70 14.27 1.53 24.33
N LEU A 71 13.00 1.14 24.43
CA LEU A 71 12.30 1.02 25.70
C LEU A 71 12.95 -0.04 26.60
N LEU A 72 13.26 -1.22 26.07
CA LEU A 72 13.96 -2.28 26.82
C LEU A 72 15.34 -1.80 27.31
N ALA A 73 16.09 -1.10 26.47
CA ALA A 73 17.38 -0.53 26.86
C ALA A 73 17.24 0.53 27.96
N TRP A 74 16.19 1.36 27.91
CA TRP A 74 15.92 2.36 28.95
C TRP A 74 15.45 1.73 30.28
N ILE A 75 14.69 0.64 30.22
CA ILE A 75 14.32 -0.14 31.41
C ILE A 75 15.58 -0.72 32.06
N ASN A 76 16.48 -1.33 31.29
CA ASN A 76 17.77 -1.80 31.78
C ASN A 76 18.63 -0.68 32.39
N GLY A 77 18.68 0.47 31.71
CA GLY A 77 19.40 1.65 32.18
C GLY A 77 18.76 2.34 33.39
N SER A 78 17.68 1.79 33.96
CA SER A 78 16.95 2.35 35.10
C SER A 78 16.54 3.81 34.91
N PHE A 79 16.11 4.15 33.70
CA PHE A 79 15.64 5.50 33.37
C PHE A 79 14.40 5.87 34.20
N ALA A 80 14.20 7.18 34.41
CA ALA A 80 13.07 7.68 35.19
C ALA A 80 11.71 7.22 34.60
N LYS A 81 10.79 6.79 35.48
CA LYS A 81 9.47 6.27 35.10
C LYS A 81 8.70 7.18 34.14
N ALA A 82 8.69 8.48 34.38
CA ALA A 82 8.01 9.45 33.52
C ALA A 82 8.50 9.41 32.04
N ARG A 83 9.78 9.11 31.83
CA ARG A 83 10.38 9.01 30.49
C ARG A 83 10.04 7.68 29.81
N LEU A 84 9.94 6.60 30.59
CA LEU A 84 9.46 5.31 30.11
C LEU A 84 7.98 5.41 29.71
N ASP A 85 7.14 6.00 30.56
CA ASP A 85 5.71 6.19 30.32
C ASP A 85 5.46 7.03 29.06
N ALA A 86 6.25 8.09 28.84
CA ALA A 86 6.19 8.91 27.63
C ALA A 86 6.52 8.10 26.37
N LEU A 87 7.54 7.23 26.42
CA LEU A 87 7.92 6.38 25.29
C LEU A 87 6.86 5.28 25.04
N ILE A 88 6.31 4.67 26.08
CA ILE A 88 5.21 3.70 25.98
C ILE A 88 3.97 4.34 25.33
N ALA A 89 3.62 5.56 25.74
CA ALA A 89 2.52 6.29 25.14
C ALA A 89 2.78 6.60 23.65
N ASP A 90 4.03 6.92 23.28
CA ASP A 90 4.40 7.15 21.89
C ASP A 90 4.32 5.90 21.03
N ILE A 91 4.86 4.78 21.53
CA ILE A 91 4.75 3.46 20.91
C ILE A 91 3.28 3.10 20.69
N THR A 92 2.43 3.31 21.71
CA THR A 92 0.99 3.00 21.62
C THR A 92 0.28 3.85 20.58
N ARG A 93 0.59 5.15 20.50
CA ARG A 93 0.05 6.06 19.47
C ARG A 93 0.46 5.63 18.07
N LYS A 94 1.74 5.30 17.86
CA LYS A 94 2.25 4.84 16.55
C LYS A 94 1.55 3.56 16.09
N HIS A 95 1.43 2.57 16.97
CA HIS A 95 0.69 1.35 16.66
C HIS A 95 -0.78 1.60 16.34
N ALA A 96 -1.43 2.56 16.99
CA ALA A 96 -2.81 2.94 16.67
C ALA A 96 -2.92 3.63 15.30
N ALA A 97 -1.93 4.45 14.92
CA ALA A 97 -1.86 5.07 13.61
C ALA A 97 -1.71 4.00 12.50
N ILE A 98 -0.76 3.07 12.65
CA ILE A 98 -0.55 1.95 11.73
C ILE A 98 -1.85 1.14 11.56
N ALA A 99 -2.58 0.87 12.65
CA ALA A 99 -3.86 0.17 12.58
C ALA A 99 -4.93 0.95 11.79
N SER A 100 -4.97 2.28 11.94
CA SER A 100 -5.86 3.16 11.17
C SER A 100 -5.50 3.16 9.68
N ASP A 101 -4.21 3.22 9.36
CA ASP A 101 -3.73 3.25 7.97
C ASP A 101 -3.98 1.91 7.26
N LEU A 102 -3.78 0.79 7.96
CA LEU A 102 -4.17 -0.53 7.47
C LEU A 102 -5.69 -0.63 7.26
N ALA A 103 -6.51 -0.09 8.15
CA ALA A 103 -7.97 -0.08 7.97
C ALA A 103 -8.40 0.77 6.75
N ALA A 104 -7.77 1.93 6.55
CA ALA A 104 -7.99 2.76 5.38
C ALA A 104 -7.54 2.04 4.08
N LEU A 105 -6.40 1.35 4.11
CA LEU A 105 -5.91 0.55 2.99
C LEU A 105 -6.86 -0.60 2.68
N ALA A 106 -7.39 -1.29 3.70
CA ALA A 106 -8.36 -2.37 3.53
C ALA A 106 -9.64 -1.87 2.84
N ALA A 107 -10.12 -0.66 3.16
CA ALA A 107 -11.32 -0.08 2.55
C ALA A 107 -11.20 0.10 1.03
N VAL A 108 -10.01 0.43 0.54
CA VAL A 108 -9.74 0.70 -0.89
C VAL A 108 -9.12 -0.48 -1.65
N SER A 109 -8.73 -1.53 -0.95
CA SER A 109 -8.10 -2.74 -1.50
C SER A 109 -9.08 -3.63 -2.27
N ASP A 110 -8.58 -4.32 -3.29
CA ASP A 110 -9.33 -5.40 -3.95
C ASP A 110 -9.43 -6.65 -3.04
N PRO A 111 -10.25 -7.67 -3.38
CA PRO A 111 -10.44 -8.84 -2.50
C PRO A 111 -9.17 -9.64 -2.21
N ALA A 112 -8.19 -9.66 -3.13
CA ALA A 112 -6.94 -10.38 -2.94
C ALA A 112 -5.99 -9.59 -2.02
N GLU A 113 -5.87 -8.28 -2.25
CA GLU A 113 -5.11 -7.35 -1.41
C GLU A 113 -5.70 -7.25 0.00
N ARG A 114 -7.04 -7.14 0.11
CA ARG A 114 -7.74 -7.00 1.40
C ARG A 114 -7.45 -8.14 2.35
N LYS A 115 -7.37 -9.38 1.87
CA LYS A 115 -7.03 -10.55 2.70
C LYS A 115 -5.64 -10.41 3.36
N ILE A 116 -4.68 -9.85 2.62
CA ILE A 116 -3.33 -9.61 3.13
C ILE A 116 -3.35 -8.48 4.18
N VAL A 117 -4.05 -7.38 3.87
CA VAL A 117 -4.17 -6.24 4.78
C VAL A 117 -4.87 -6.64 6.09
N GLU A 118 -5.94 -7.43 6.02
CA GLU A 118 -6.64 -7.97 7.19
C GLU A 118 -5.73 -8.88 8.04
N ALA A 119 -4.93 -9.72 7.39
CA ALA A 119 -3.92 -10.53 8.11
C ALA A 119 -2.89 -9.64 8.82
N SER A 120 -2.43 -8.55 8.17
CA SER A 120 -1.52 -7.58 8.81
C SER A 120 -2.16 -6.86 10.00
N ILE A 121 -3.45 -6.55 9.95
CA ILE A 121 -4.18 -5.95 11.10
C ILE A 121 -4.20 -6.93 12.27
N VAL A 122 -4.48 -8.21 12.02
CA VAL A 122 -4.48 -9.26 13.05
C VAL A 122 -3.09 -9.45 13.65
N ALA A 123 -2.05 -9.54 12.81
CA ALA A 123 -0.67 -9.66 13.26
C ALA A 123 -0.23 -8.45 14.11
N LEU A 124 -0.56 -7.23 13.68
CA LEU A 124 -0.29 -6.01 14.45
C LEU A 124 -0.95 -6.04 15.84
N ALA A 125 -2.19 -6.54 15.92
CA ALA A 125 -2.90 -6.65 17.20
C ALA A 125 -2.23 -7.68 18.14
N GLY A 126 -1.79 -8.84 17.60
CA GLY A 126 -1.02 -9.84 18.35
C GLY A 126 0.31 -9.28 18.85
N TYR A 127 1.08 -8.68 17.94
CA TYR A 127 2.36 -8.03 18.26
C TYR A 127 2.23 -7.00 19.38
N ARG A 128 1.25 -6.09 19.30
CA ARG A 128 1.01 -5.08 20.35
C ARG A 128 0.76 -5.71 21.72
N LYS A 129 0.02 -6.81 21.77
CA LYS A 129 -0.26 -7.54 23.01
C LYS A 129 1.03 -8.14 23.57
N SER A 130 1.79 -8.85 22.73
CA SER A 130 3.05 -9.48 23.12
C SER A 130 4.10 -8.45 23.55
N VAL A 131 4.11 -7.25 22.97
CA VAL A 131 4.95 -6.12 23.40
C VAL A 131 4.53 -5.60 24.78
N ALA A 132 3.22 -5.44 25.03
CA ALA A 132 2.74 -5.02 26.34
C ALA A 132 3.12 -6.03 27.44
N GLU A 133 2.93 -7.32 27.19
CA GLU A 133 3.36 -8.40 28.08
C GLU A 133 4.88 -8.37 28.33
N THR A 134 5.66 -8.08 27.28
CA THR A 134 7.13 -7.94 27.37
C THR A 134 7.53 -6.76 28.26
N ILE A 135 6.84 -5.63 28.17
CA ILE A 135 7.10 -4.45 29.01
C ILE A 135 6.78 -4.74 30.48
N GLU A 136 5.68 -5.44 30.76
CA GLU A 136 5.34 -5.87 32.12
C GLU A 136 6.40 -6.80 32.69
N MET A 137 6.86 -7.78 31.91
CA MET A 137 7.94 -8.68 32.31
C MET A 137 9.27 -7.95 32.52
N ALA A 138 9.58 -6.93 31.71
CA ALA A 138 10.83 -6.16 31.83
C ALA A 138 10.94 -5.39 33.15
N GLN A 139 9.81 -5.08 33.79
CA GLN A 139 9.79 -4.45 35.11
C GLN A 139 10.12 -5.44 36.24
N VAL A 140 9.99 -6.74 35.98
CA VAL A 140 10.23 -7.81 36.97
C VAL A 140 11.59 -8.48 36.74
N ASP A 141 11.89 -8.85 35.49
CA ASP A 141 13.14 -9.49 35.08
C ASP A 141 13.43 -9.24 33.59
N GLN A 142 14.56 -8.59 33.32
CA GLN A 142 14.97 -8.22 31.97
C GLN A 142 15.37 -9.43 31.09
N SER A 143 15.94 -10.48 31.69
CA SER A 143 16.33 -11.68 30.95
C SER A 143 15.11 -12.44 30.43
N ILE A 144 14.00 -12.39 31.18
CA ILE A 144 12.70 -12.93 30.78
C ILE A 144 12.07 -12.05 29.69
N ALA A 145 12.14 -10.73 29.82
CA ALA A 145 11.60 -9.81 28.83
C ALA A 145 12.27 -9.93 27.45
N THR A 146 13.59 -10.13 27.41
CA THR A 146 14.32 -10.28 26.14
C THR A 146 13.87 -11.54 25.38
N ASN A 147 13.65 -12.66 26.11
CA ASN A 147 13.11 -13.89 25.53
C ASN A 147 11.65 -13.74 25.08
N SER A 148 10.85 -12.98 25.83
CA SER A 148 9.47 -12.66 25.43
C SER A 148 9.41 -11.86 24.14
N MET A 149 10.30 -10.88 23.97
CA MET A 149 10.34 -10.06 22.75
C MET A 149 10.64 -10.90 21.51
N GLN A 150 11.58 -11.87 21.60
CA GLN A 150 11.86 -12.81 20.50
C GLN A 150 10.65 -13.67 20.11
N LYS A 151 9.72 -13.88 21.03
CA LYS A 151 8.45 -14.58 20.74
C LYS A 151 7.45 -13.63 20.08
N ALA A 152 7.39 -12.38 20.53
CA ALA A 152 6.54 -11.34 19.93
C ALA A 152 6.87 -11.09 18.46
N GLU A 153 8.15 -11.16 18.07
CA GLU A 153 8.60 -11.00 16.68
C GLU A 153 8.15 -12.13 15.72
N LYS A 154 7.68 -13.25 16.26
CA LYS A 154 7.26 -14.43 15.47
C LYS A 154 5.75 -14.50 15.23
N GLU A 155 4.97 -13.58 15.79
CA GLU A 155 3.53 -13.43 15.55
C GLU A 155 3.25 -12.58 14.30
#